data_AF-A0A2L0CX24-F1
#
_entry.id   AF-A0A2L0CX24-F1
#
_cell.length_a   1.000
_cell.length_b   1.000
_cell.length_c   1.000
_cell.angle_alpha   90.00
_cell.angle_beta   90.00
_cell.angle_gamma   90.00
#
_symmetry.space_group_name_H-M   'P 1'
#
loop_
_entity.id
_entity.type
_entity.pdbx_description
1 polymer ?
#
loop_
_entity_poly.entity_id
_entity_poly.type
_entity_poly.pdbx_seq_one_letter_code
_entity_poly.pdbx_strand_id
1 'polypeptide(L)'
;SIWWIILSFTWFLAAGLKWGNEAIASYAQYFHLAAWLIPTLQTIGVLVSGAVDGDPVSGICYVGNMNMKNLRTFVLAPLMLYLVLGTTFLVTGFISLFRIRNVIKKQGGAGAGSKADKLEKLMIRIGIFSVLYTVPASIVIGCHLYENAYHAEWLRSAACTCSESRIVNVKSRPIYSVL
;
A
#
# COMPACT_ATOMS: atom_id res chain seq x y z
N SER A 1 3.33 2.12 0.45
CA SER A 1 4.74 2.59 0.55
C SER A 1 5.36 2.65 -0.84
N ILE A 2 6.16 3.67 -1.15
CA ILE A 2 6.86 3.78 -2.44
C ILE A 2 7.88 2.65 -2.63
N TRP A 3 8.56 2.25 -1.56
CA TRP A 3 9.50 1.12 -1.59
C TRP A 3 8.85 -0.18 -2.05
N TRP A 4 7.60 -0.42 -1.64
CA TRP A 4 6.85 -1.59 -2.09
C TRP A 4 6.49 -1.52 -3.58
N ILE A 5 6.19 -0.32 -4.11
CA ILE A 5 5.95 -0.14 -5.55
C ILE A 5 7.23 -0.42 -6.32
N ILE A 6 8.38 0.10 -5.86
CA ILE A 6 9.69 -0.15 -6.48
C ILE A 6 10.03 -1.64 -6.44
N LEU A 7 9.78 -2.32 -5.31
CA LEU A 7 9.97 -3.77 -5.20
C LEU A 7 9.09 -4.53 -6.20
N SER A 8 7.81 -4.17 -6.31
CA SER A 8 6.88 -4.79 -7.26
C SER A 8 7.27 -4.52 -8.72
N PHE A 9 7.75 -3.30 -9.00
CA PHE A 9 8.21 -2.89 -10.32
C PHE A 9 9.50 -3.62 -10.73
N THR A 10 10.52 -3.62 -9.87
CA THR A 10 11.77 -4.35 -10.11
C THR A 10 11.53 -5.85 -10.24
N TRP A 11 10.61 -6.41 -9.46
CA TRP A 11 10.16 -7.78 -9.63
C TRP A 11 9.50 -8.01 -10.99
N PHE A 12 8.62 -7.13 -11.44
CA PHE A 12 8.05 -7.18 -12.79
C PHE A 12 9.12 -7.08 -13.89
N LEU A 13 10.13 -6.21 -13.77
CA LEU A 13 11.23 -6.11 -14.73
C LEU A 13 12.02 -7.42 -14.81
N ALA A 14 12.32 -8.04 -13.66
CA ALA A 14 13.01 -9.32 -13.61
C ALA A 14 12.15 -10.46 -14.19
N ALA A 15 10.86 -10.51 -13.81
CA ALA A 15 9.94 -11.59 -14.16
C ALA A 15 9.38 -11.53 -15.58
N GLY A 16 8.97 -10.34 -16.01
CA GLY A 16 8.33 -10.09 -17.31
C GLY A 16 9.32 -9.71 -18.41
N LEU A 17 10.28 -8.84 -18.10
CA LEU A 17 11.26 -8.34 -19.08
C LEU A 17 12.61 -9.06 -19.01
N LYS A 18 12.76 -10.05 -18.11
CA LYS A 18 13.99 -10.85 -17.93
C LYS A 18 15.23 -10.00 -17.66
N TRP A 19 15.06 -8.84 -17.02
CA TRP A 19 16.20 -8.00 -16.65
C TRP A 19 17.13 -8.73 -15.68
N GLY A 20 18.44 -8.66 -15.94
CA GLY A 20 19.47 -9.17 -15.05
C GLY A 20 19.76 -8.22 -13.88
N ASN A 21 20.45 -8.72 -12.85
CA ASN A 21 20.81 -7.92 -11.68
C ASN A 21 21.67 -6.70 -12.02
N GLU A 22 22.54 -6.81 -13.03
CA GLU A 22 23.40 -5.70 -13.48
C GLU A 22 22.59 -4.54 -14.08
N ALA A 23 21.58 -4.85 -14.89
CA ALA A 23 20.67 -3.86 -15.44
C ALA A 23 19.91 -3.14 -14.31
N ILE A 24 19.32 -3.89 -13.37
CA ILE A 24 18.60 -3.32 -12.22
C ILE A 24 19.52 -2.45 -11.35
N ALA A 25 20.75 -2.91 -11.10
CA ALA A 25 21.73 -2.19 -10.30
C ALA A 25 22.12 -0.84 -10.95
N SER A 26 22.26 -0.79 -12.27
CA SER A 26 22.58 0.45 -12.99
C SER A 26 21.50 1.54 -12.82
N TYR A 27 20.23 1.15 -12.64
CA TYR A 27 19.12 2.08 -12.43
C TYR A 27 18.76 2.29 -10.95
N ALA A 28 19.43 1.60 -10.02
CA ALA A 28 19.08 1.64 -8.60
C ALA A 28 19.09 3.06 -8.04
N GLN A 29 20.05 3.90 -8.42
CA GLN A 29 20.14 5.29 -7.96
C GLN A 29 18.85 6.09 -8.24
N TYR A 30 18.24 5.91 -9.41
CA TYR A 30 16.97 6.56 -9.76
C TYR A 30 15.81 6.03 -8.92
N PHE A 31 15.75 4.73 -8.67
CA PHE A 31 14.73 4.12 -7.81
C PHE A 31 14.85 4.63 -6.37
N HIS A 32 16.06 4.65 -5.81
CA HIS A 32 16.33 5.19 -4.48
C HIS A 32 15.93 6.66 -4.38
N LEU A 33 16.31 7.48 -5.37
CA LEU A 33 15.94 8.90 -5.38
C LEU A 33 14.43 9.10 -5.40
N ALA A 34 13.69 8.36 -6.23
CA ALA A 34 12.23 8.42 -6.26
C ALA A 34 11.61 7.95 -4.93
N ALA A 35 12.18 6.90 -4.30
CA ALA A 35 11.73 6.37 -3.02
C ALA A 35 11.79 7.37 -1.88
N TRP A 36 12.80 8.26 -1.91
CA TRP A 36 12.98 9.30 -0.91
C TRP A 36 12.22 10.57 -1.25
N LEU A 37 12.30 11.03 -2.51
CA LEU A 37 11.76 12.33 -2.90
C LEU A 37 10.24 12.36 -2.84
N ILE A 38 9.55 11.30 -3.30
CA ILE A 38 8.08 11.30 -3.35
C ILE A 38 7.48 11.44 -1.93
N PRO A 39 7.86 10.63 -0.92
CA PRO A 39 7.38 10.81 0.44
C PRO A 39 7.76 12.18 1.03
N THR A 40 8.97 12.68 0.78
CA THR A 40 9.38 14.00 1.26
C THR A 40 8.49 15.10 0.72
N LEU A 41 8.17 15.08 -0.58
CA LEU A 41 7.26 16.05 -1.19
C LEU A 41 5.84 15.94 -0.64
N GLN A 42 5.35 14.72 -0.38
CA GLN A 42 4.05 14.52 0.28
C GLN A 42 4.03 15.11 1.68
N THR A 43 5.07 14.88 2.48
CA THR A 43 5.19 15.43 3.84
C THR A 43 5.26 16.96 3.80
N ILE A 44 6.07 17.54 2.91
CA ILE A 44 6.13 19.01 2.74
C ILE A 44 4.76 19.56 2.37
N GLY A 45 4.04 18.91 1.44
CA GLY A 45 2.68 19.31 1.05
C GLY A 45 1.71 19.33 2.24
N VAL A 46 1.76 18.30 3.09
CA VAL A 46 0.94 18.23 4.31
C VAL A 46 1.30 19.36 5.28
N LEU A 47 2.60 19.59 5.52
CA LEU A 47 3.07 20.63 6.44
C LEU A 47 2.69 22.04 5.97
N VAL A 48 2.87 22.34 4.69
CA VAL A 48 2.49 23.63 4.09
C VAL A 48 0.98 23.87 4.16
N SER A 49 0.19 22.79 4.04
CA SER A 49 -1.27 22.89 4.16
C SER A 49 -1.80 23.03 5.59
N GLY A 50 -0.93 22.92 6.61
CA GLY A 50 -1.34 22.96 8.02
C GLY A 50 -2.32 21.84 8.39
N ALA A 51 -2.31 20.71 7.68
CA ALA A 51 -3.29 19.64 7.80
C ALA A 51 -2.99 18.60 8.90
N VAL A 52 -2.04 18.89 9.79
CA VAL A 52 -1.63 17.99 10.87
C VAL A 52 -2.46 18.27 12.11
N ASP A 53 -3.17 17.25 12.59
CA ASP A 53 -4.06 17.32 13.75
C ASP A 53 -3.66 16.26 14.80
N GLY A 54 -3.97 16.53 16.07
CA GLY A 54 -3.75 15.55 17.15
C GLY A 54 -4.89 14.52 17.22
N ASP A 55 -4.56 13.24 17.45
CA ASP A 55 -5.54 12.23 17.84
C ASP A 55 -5.60 12.11 19.37
N PRO A 56 -6.76 12.41 20.01
CA PRO A 56 -6.91 12.28 21.46
C PRO A 56 -6.87 10.84 21.98
N VAL A 57 -7.06 9.83 21.13
CA VAL A 57 -7.09 8.41 21.54
C VAL A 57 -5.69 7.81 21.52
N SER A 58 -4.99 7.90 20.39
CA SER A 58 -3.64 7.33 20.26
C SER A 58 -2.53 8.24 20.78
N GLY A 59 -2.80 9.53 20.99
CA GLY A 59 -1.83 10.51 21.49
C GLY A 59 -0.75 10.90 20.46
N ILE A 60 -0.96 10.61 19.18
CA ILE A 60 -0.04 11.00 18.09
C ILE A 60 -0.60 12.15 17.24
N CYS A 61 0.30 12.86 16.57
CA CYS A 61 -0.06 13.83 15.54
C CYS A 61 -0.10 13.14 14.18
N TYR A 62 -1.23 13.22 13.48
CA TYR A 62 -1.41 12.63 12.17
C TYR A 62 -2.30 13.52 11.29
N VAL A 63 -2.25 13.31 9.97
CA VAL A 63 -3.02 14.12 9.02
C VAL A 63 -4.44 13.59 8.89
N GLY A 64 -5.42 14.49 8.99
CA GLY A 64 -6.81 14.17 8.70
C GLY A 64 -7.59 13.50 9.84
N ASN A 65 -7.08 13.53 11.07
CA ASN A 65 -7.77 12.98 12.24
C ASN A 65 -9.10 13.71 12.53
N MET A 66 -9.13 15.04 12.45
CA MET A 66 -10.35 15.84 12.69
C MET A 66 -10.96 16.36 11.39
N ASN A 67 -10.17 16.42 10.31
CA ASN A 67 -10.60 16.93 9.02
C ASN A 67 -10.58 15.83 7.96
N MET A 68 -11.77 15.31 7.65
CA MET A 68 -11.91 14.18 6.74
C MET A 68 -11.55 14.51 5.28
N LYS A 69 -11.62 15.78 4.89
CA LYS A 69 -11.14 16.24 3.58
C LYS A 69 -9.63 16.06 3.46
N ASN A 70 -8.88 16.37 4.53
CA ASN A 70 -7.44 16.18 4.58
C ASN A 70 -7.07 14.69 4.58
N LEU A 71 -7.81 13.84 5.31
CA LEU A 71 -7.61 12.38 5.27
C LEU A 71 -7.75 11.85 3.85
N ARG A 72 -8.83 12.22 3.15
CA ARG A 72 -9.08 11.76 1.79
C ARG A 72 -7.99 12.21 0.81
N THR A 73 -7.57 13.47 0.89
CA THR A 73 -6.61 14.05 -0.07
C THR A 73 -5.17 13.61 0.18
N PHE A 74 -4.72 13.63 1.44
CA PHE A 74 -3.31 13.40 1.76
C PHE A 74 -2.97 11.96 2.13
N VAL A 75 -3.95 11.16 2.56
CA VAL A 75 -3.74 9.77 2.99
C VAL A 75 -4.39 8.82 1.99
N LEU A 76 -5.73 8.83 1.90
CA LEU A 76 -6.47 7.82 1.16
C LEU A 76 -6.16 7.83 -0.34
N ALA A 77 -6.15 9.00 -0.98
CA ALA A 77 -5.89 9.11 -2.42
C ALA A 77 -4.47 8.61 -2.79
N PRO A 78 -3.39 9.03 -2.12
CA PRO A 78 -2.07 8.45 -2.36
C PRO A 78 -1.98 6.95 -2.06
N LEU A 79 -2.56 6.47 -0.95
CA LEU A 79 -2.54 5.03 -0.62
C LEU A 79 -3.23 4.20 -1.70
N MET A 80 -4.40 4.63 -2.18
CA MET A 80 -5.13 3.96 -3.26
C MET A 80 -4.33 3.96 -4.56
N LEU A 81 -3.75 5.09 -4.95
CA LEU A 81 -2.89 5.19 -6.13
C LEU A 81 -1.71 4.22 -6.04
N TYR A 82 -1.03 4.20 -4.90
CA TYR A 82 0.11 3.31 -4.66
C TYR A 82 -0.31 1.85 -4.73
N LEU A 83 -1.43 1.47 -4.11
CA LEU A 83 -1.94 0.10 -4.14
C LEU A 83 -2.28 -0.33 -5.58
N VAL A 84 -2.98 0.50 -6.34
CA VAL A 84 -3.33 0.21 -7.75
C VAL A 84 -2.07 0.05 -8.58
N LEU A 85 -1.11 0.98 -8.50
CA LEU A 85 0.13 0.89 -9.26
C LEU A 85 0.93 -0.38 -8.91
N GLY A 86 1.16 -0.66 -7.63
CA GLY A 86 1.91 -1.86 -7.24
C GLY A 86 1.18 -3.16 -7.60
N THR A 87 -0.15 -3.23 -7.43
CA THR A 87 -0.93 -4.42 -7.81
C THR A 87 -0.91 -4.67 -9.32
N THR A 88 -0.97 -3.61 -10.15
CA THR A 88 -0.85 -3.78 -11.61
C THR A 88 0.50 -4.38 -12.02
N PHE A 89 1.62 -3.95 -11.41
CA PHE A 89 2.93 -4.56 -11.64
C PHE A 89 2.99 -6.02 -11.16
N LEU A 90 2.42 -6.33 -10.00
CA LEU A 90 2.37 -7.70 -9.49
C LEU A 90 1.54 -8.62 -10.38
N VAL A 91 0.36 -8.19 -10.82
CA VAL A 91 -0.50 -8.99 -11.72
C VAL A 91 0.20 -9.23 -13.05
N THR A 92 0.79 -8.19 -13.64
CA THR A 92 1.50 -8.30 -14.94
C THR A 92 2.74 -9.21 -14.83
N GLY A 93 3.51 -9.07 -13.74
CA GLY A 93 4.66 -9.95 -13.49
C GLY A 93 4.26 -11.39 -13.25
N PHE A 94 3.16 -11.63 -12.53
CA PHE A 94 2.62 -12.97 -12.29
C PHE A 94 2.19 -13.61 -13.61
N ILE A 95 1.36 -12.93 -14.42
CA ILE A 95 0.93 -13.40 -15.75
C ILE A 95 2.14 -13.77 -16.61
N SER A 96 3.19 -12.95 -16.60
CA SER A 96 4.41 -13.20 -17.36
C SER A 96 5.14 -14.46 -16.91
N LEU A 97 5.27 -14.68 -15.59
CA LEU A 97 5.86 -15.90 -15.04
C LEU A 97 5.05 -17.16 -15.41
N PHE A 98 3.71 -17.11 -15.30
CA PHE A 98 2.88 -18.26 -15.69
C PHE A 98 3.01 -18.58 -17.17
N ARG A 99 3.04 -17.56 -18.03
CA ARG A 99 3.24 -17.75 -19.48
C ARG A 99 4.57 -18.44 -19.76
N ILE A 100 5.66 -17.98 -19.14
CA ILE A 100 7.00 -18.57 -19.32
C ILE A 100 7.03 -20.02 -18.82
N ARG A 101 6.53 -20.27 -17.61
CA ARG A 101 6.51 -21.63 -17.02
C ARG A 101 5.65 -22.60 -17.83
N ASN A 102 4.52 -22.14 -18.35
CA ASN A 102 3.62 -22.99 -19.15
C ASN A 102 4.25 -23.35 -20.50
N VAL A 103 5.01 -22.44 -21.13
CA VAL A 103 5.75 -22.72 -22.38
C VAL A 103 6.91 -23.69 -22.12
N ILE A 104 7.70 -23.48 -21.05
CA ILE A 104 8.84 -24.35 -20.71
C ILE A 104 8.37 -25.78 -20.37
N LYS A 105 7.27 -25.91 -19.61
CA LYS A 105 6.70 -27.21 -19.24
C LYS A 105 6.17 -27.97 -20.46
N LYS A 106 5.71 -27.27 -21.50
CA LYS A 106 5.28 -27.86 -22.78
C LYS A 106 6.45 -28.26 -23.69
N GLN A 107 7.63 -27.65 -23.55
CA GLN A 107 8.80 -27.91 -24.40
C GLN A 107 9.80 -28.93 -23.82
N GLY A 108 9.50 -29.57 -22.68
CA GLY A 108 10.33 -30.66 -22.15
C GLY A 108 11.77 -30.27 -21.77
N GLY A 109 12.02 -28.98 -21.52
CA GLY A 109 13.36 -28.41 -21.39
C GLY A 109 14.06 -28.69 -20.06
N ALA A 110 14.48 -29.95 -19.86
CA ALA A 110 15.54 -30.28 -18.91
C ALA A 110 16.89 -29.93 -19.55
N GLY A 111 17.59 -28.89 -19.07
CA GLY A 111 18.98 -28.69 -19.53
C GLY A 111 19.70 -27.38 -19.23
N ALA A 112 19.04 -26.29 -18.83
CA ALA A 112 19.72 -25.01 -18.65
C ALA A 112 19.62 -24.44 -17.23
N GLY A 113 20.60 -24.77 -16.40
CA GLY A 113 21.20 -23.82 -15.46
C GLY A 113 20.75 -23.86 -14.01
N SER A 114 21.56 -24.52 -13.16
CA SER A 114 21.44 -24.42 -11.69
C SER A 114 21.48 -22.98 -11.15
N LYS A 115 22.11 -22.05 -11.89
CA LYS A 115 22.12 -20.60 -11.58
C LYS A 115 20.77 -19.92 -11.86
N ALA A 116 20.04 -20.33 -12.90
CA ALA A 116 18.73 -19.79 -13.23
C ALA A 116 17.66 -20.23 -12.22
N ASP A 117 17.73 -21.48 -11.74
CA ASP A 117 16.82 -22.02 -10.72
C ASP A 117 16.93 -21.29 -9.37
N LYS A 118 18.16 -20.87 -8.99
CA LYS A 118 18.39 -20.03 -7.80
C LYS A 118 17.74 -18.65 -7.93
N LEU A 119 17.87 -18.02 -9.10
CA LEU A 119 17.26 -16.71 -9.37
C LEU A 119 15.73 -16.82 -9.42
N GLU A 120 15.18 -17.87 -10.05
CA GLU A 120 13.74 -18.12 -10.08
C GLU A 120 13.17 -18.31 -8.66
N LYS A 121 13.83 -19.10 -7.80
CA LYS A 121 13.44 -19.27 -6.39
C LYS A 121 13.46 -17.95 -5.61
N LEU A 122 14.48 -17.12 -5.82
CA LEU A 122 14.57 -15.80 -5.19
C LEU A 122 13.42 -14.90 -5.66
N MET A 123 13.13 -14.90 -6.96
CA MET A 123 12.05 -14.10 -7.54
C MET A 123 10.67 -14.54 -7.04
N ILE A 124 10.41 -15.84 -6.92
CA ILE A 124 9.14 -16.35 -6.35
C ILE A 124 8.99 -15.88 -4.90
N ARG A 125 10.07 -15.95 -4.10
CA ARG A 125 10.05 -15.50 -2.70
C ARG A 125 9.73 -14.01 -2.58
N ILE A 126 10.36 -13.18 -3.40
CA ILE A 126 10.10 -11.73 -3.45
C ILE A 126 8.66 -11.45 -3.90
N GLY A 127 8.15 -12.22 -4.86
CA GLY A 127 6.76 -12.13 -5.32
C GLY A 127 5.75 -12.43 -4.21
N ILE A 128 5.94 -13.53 -3.47
CA ILE A 128 5.07 -13.89 -2.33
C ILE A 128 5.09 -12.80 -1.27
N PHE A 129 6.27 -12.30 -0.90
CA PHE A 129 6.40 -11.22 0.08
C PHE A 129 5.64 -9.95 -0.38
N SER A 130 5.75 -9.61 -1.67
CA SER A 130 5.08 -8.44 -2.23
C SER A 130 3.56 -8.58 -2.27
N VAL A 131 3.04 -9.78 -2.53
CA VAL A 131 1.59 -10.09 -2.46
C VAL A 131 1.11 -10.03 -1.01
N LEU A 132 1.85 -10.60 -0.06
CA LEU A 132 1.48 -10.56 1.36
C LEU A 132 1.40 -9.13 1.90
N TYR A 133 2.20 -8.19 1.38
CA TYR A 133 2.14 -6.78 1.76
C TYR A 133 0.85 -6.07 1.29
N THR A 134 0.16 -6.59 0.25
CA THR A 134 -1.10 -5.99 -0.21
C THR A 134 -2.23 -6.13 0.80
N VAL A 135 -2.23 -7.20 1.59
CA VAL A 135 -3.26 -7.51 2.59
C VAL A 135 -3.32 -6.48 3.72
N PRO A 136 -2.24 -6.19 4.48
CA PRO A 136 -2.28 -5.16 5.50
C PRO A 136 -2.52 -3.77 4.90
N ALA A 137 -2.01 -3.50 3.68
CA ALA A 137 -2.24 -2.22 3.02
C ALA A 137 -3.72 -2.00 2.66
N SER A 138 -4.42 -3.03 2.17
CA SER A 138 -5.84 -2.95 1.87
C SER A 138 -6.70 -2.87 3.13
N ILE A 139 -6.30 -3.55 4.21
CA ILE A 139 -6.95 -3.44 5.53
C ILE A 139 -6.86 -2.00 6.04
N VAL A 140 -5.67 -1.39 6.02
CA VAL A 140 -5.48 0.02 6.45
C VAL A 140 -6.34 0.98 5.64
N ILE A 141 -6.43 0.80 4.32
CA ILE A 141 -7.34 1.57 3.47
C ILE A 141 -8.80 1.37 3.90
N GLY A 142 -9.19 0.12 4.19
CA GLY A 142 -10.51 -0.21 4.71
C GLY A 142 -10.82 0.49 6.03
N CYS A 143 -9.87 0.54 6.97
CA CYS A 143 -10.01 1.27 8.22
C CYS A 143 -10.21 2.77 7.99
N HIS A 144 -9.41 3.40 7.13
CA HIS A 144 -9.59 4.83 6.81
C HIS A 144 -10.89 5.13 6.06
N LEU A 145 -11.37 4.21 5.20
CA LEU A 145 -12.69 4.36 4.56
C LEU A 145 -13.82 4.26 5.57
N TYR A 146 -13.71 3.32 6.52
CA TYR A 146 -14.66 3.16 7.61
C TYR A 146 -14.69 4.41 8.49
N GLU A 147 -13.52 4.89 8.91
CA GLU A 147 -13.38 6.14 9.63
C GLU A 147 -14.01 7.30 8.85
N ASN A 148 -13.65 7.49 7.57
CA ASN A 148 -14.21 8.53 6.72
C ASN A 148 -15.75 8.49 6.60
N ALA A 149 -16.35 7.30 6.62
CA ALA A 149 -17.80 7.15 6.51
C ALA A 149 -18.54 7.47 7.82
N TYR A 150 -17.98 7.09 8.97
CA TYR A 150 -18.68 7.12 10.27
C TYR A 150 -18.21 8.22 11.22
N HIS A 151 -17.09 8.89 10.94
CA HIS A 151 -16.48 9.90 11.80
C HIS A 151 -17.43 11.06 12.16
N ALA A 152 -18.21 11.56 11.20
CA ALA A 152 -19.18 12.64 11.45
C ALA A 152 -20.28 12.23 12.43
N GLU A 153 -20.75 10.99 12.35
CA GLU A 153 -21.78 10.46 13.25
C GLU A 153 -21.21 10.29 14.67
N TRP A 154 -19.97 9.80 14.78
CA TRP A 154 -19.28 9.65 16.07
C TRP A 154 -19.10 10.98 16.80
N LEU A 155 -18.64 12.01 16.07
CA LEU A 155 -18.48 13.37 16.60
C LEU A 155 -19.80 13.99 17.05
N ARG A 156 -20.86 13.82 16.24
CA ARG A 156 -22.20 14.32 16.57
C ARG A 156 -22.76 13.66 17.82
N SER A 157 -22.62 12.33 17.92
CA SER A 157 -23.02 11.55 19.08
C SER A 157 -22.25 11.91 20.36
N ALA A 158 -20.96 12.25 20.25
CA ALA A 158 -20.14 12.69 21.37
C ALA A 158 -20.47 14.11 21.85
N ALA A 159 -20.87 15.01 20.93
CA ALA A 159 -21.16 16.41 21.24
C ALA A 159 -22.56 16.65 21.84
N CYS A 160 -23.55 15.79 21.57
CA CYS A 160 -24.91 15.95 22.10
C CYS A 160 -25.08 15.38 23.53
N THR A 161 -25.50 16.22 24.48
CA THR A 161 -25.68 15.87 25.90
C THR A 161 -27.10 15.45 26.30
N CYS A 162 -28.05 15.33 25.37
CA CYS A 162 -29.45 15.00 25.70
C CYS A 162 -29.63 13.56 26.21
N SER A 163 -30.35 13.41 27.34
CA SER A 163 -30.51 12.16 28.10
C SER A 163 -31.28 11.06 27.33
N GLU A 164 -32.23 11.44 26.46
CA GLU A 164 -33.08 10.51 25.71
C GLU A 164 -32.35 9.80 24.55
N SER A 165 -31.26 10.40 24.04
CA SER A 165 -30.45 9.85 22.94
C SER A 165 -29.55 8.69 23.39
N ARG A 166 -29.41 8.43 24.70
CA ARG A 166 -28.45 7.48 25.27
C ARG A 166 -28.75 6.01 24.91
N ILE A 167 -30.02 5.67 24.61
CA ILE A 167 -30.45 4.32 24.22
C ILE A 167 -30.18 4.03 22.73
N VAL A 168 -30.28 5.04 21.85
CA VAL A 168 -29.95 4.91 20.42
C VAL A 168 -28.42 5.01 20.20
N ASN A 169 -27.71 5.79 21.01
CA ASN A 169 -26.27 6.06 20.90
C ASN A 169 -25.34 4.87 21.15
N VAL A 170 -25.81 3.75 21.72
CA VAL A 170 -24.97 2.54 21.87
C VAL A 170 -24.55 1.98 20.50
N LYS A 171 -25.37 2.21 19.47
CA LYS A 171 -25.15 1.69 18.10
C LYS A 171 -24.19 2.53 17.26
N SER A 172 -23.93 3.78 17.64
CA SER A 172 -23.15 4.76 16.88
C SER A 172 -21.74 4.99 17.42
N ARG A 173 -21.25 4.15 18.35
CA ARG A 173 -19.87 4.28 18.85
C ARG A 173 -18.89 3.71 17.83
N PRO A 174 -17.68 4.27 17.72
CA PRO A 174 -16.65 3.65 16.91
C PRO A 174 -16.35 2.25 17.41
N ILE A 175 -16.04 1.34 16.48
CA ILE A 175 -15.52 0.02 16.84
C ILE A 175 -14.06 0.23 17.25
N TYR A 176 -13.81 0.32 18.55
CA TYR A 176 -12.47 0.58 19.11
C TYR A 176 -11.42 -0.48 18.73
N SER A 177 -11.81 -1.65 18.22
CA SER A 177 -10.86 -2.64 17.70
C SER A 177 -10.36 -2.35 16.28
N VAL A 178 -10.92 -1.33 15.61
CA VAL A 178 -10.57 -0.93 14.23
C VAL A 178 -9.79 0.39 14.21
N LEU A 179 -9.84 1.16 15.31
CA LEU A 179 -9.08 2.39 15.55
C LEU A 179 -7.64 2.10 16.00
#